data_AF-A0A1T4QUQ6-F1
#
_entry.id   AF-A0A1T4QUQ6-F1
#
_cell.length_a   1.000
_cell.length_b   1.000
_cell.length_c   1.000
_cell.angle_alpha   90.00
_cell.angle_beta   90.00
_cell.angle_gamma   90.00
#
_symmetry.space_group_name_H-M   'P 1'
#
loop_
_entity.id
_entity.type
_entity.pdbx_description
1 polymer ?
#
loop_
_entity_poly.entity_id
_entity_poly.type
_entity_poly.pdbx_seq_one_letter_code
_entity_poly.pdbx_strand_id
1 'polypeptide(L)'
;MKNLDKNIILSHMNKEHMDSIINIIHKFTTEKNISKALMTDIDSTGIYFSIDDKKNIKVPFPKEVPVEEIPKTIIEMSKNAGKVEDKSKEILDELEEYISSFSSLTLGTLSPENRVTLTYAPFVKKDNDFYILISEVADHYINLKTNPDNFEIMFLEDENKAISPLVRKRARFYSKCEFIEKNEEILDLFENKLGPHVKSVRNMEDFHLVKLTLLNGRFVKGFGQAYLIENNKIIHMTGTNKGHKWNLKGI
;
A
#
# COMPACT_ATOMS: atom_id res chain seq x y z
N MET A 1 -9.01 -33.97 -14.43
CA MET A 1 -8.47 -32.60 -14.28
C MET A 1 -7.36 -32.69 -13.23
N LYS A 2 -6.15 -32.24 -13.56
CA LYS A 2 -4.90 -32.62 -12.88
C LYS A 2 -4.88 -32.12 -11.43
N ASN A 3 -4.96 -33.04 -10.47
CA ASN A 3 -4.46 -32.81 -9.12
C ASN A 3 -3.00 -32.35 -9.24
N LEU A 4 -2.75 -31.09 -8.95
CA LEU A 4 -1.40 -30.60 -8.79
C LEU A 4 -0.84 -31.30 -7.54
N ASP A 5 0.01 -32.30 -7.74
CA ASP A 5 0.53 -33.11 -6.65
C ASP A 5 1.48 -32.24 -5.81
N LYS A 6 1.04 -31.91 -4.59
CA LYS A 6 1.80 -31.10 -3.63
C LYS A 6 3.23 -31.61 -3.48
N ASN A 7 3.43 -32.93 -3.56
CA ASN A 7 4.75 -33.55 -3.45
C ASN A 7 5.70 -33.15 -4.58
N ILE A 8 5.17 -32.90 -5.78
CA ILE A 8 5.98 -32.43 -6.92
C ILE A 8 6.47 -31.00 -6.66
N ILE A 9 5.61 -30.12 -6.16
CA ILE A 9 5.96 -28.74 -5.83
C ILE A 9 7.03 -28.72 -4.73
N LEU A 10 6.81 -29.47 -3.64
CA LEU A 10 7.74 -29.55 -2.51
C LEU A 10 9.11 -30.09 -2.97
N SER A 11 9.12 -31.18 -3.76
CA SER A 11 10.33 -31.79 -4.28
C SER A 11 11.10 -30.84 -5.21
N HIS A 12 10.41 -30.16 -6.13
CA HIS A 12 11.03 -29.20 -7.04
C HIS A 12 11.61 -28.00 -6.29
N MET A 13 10.83 -27.39 -5.38
CA MET A 13 11.28 -26.22 -4.62
C MET A 13 12.49 -26.55 -3.73
N ASN A 14 12.46 -27.68 -3.02
CA ASN A 14 13.56 -28.10 -2.15
C ASN A 14 14.83 -28.50 -2.92
N LYS A 15 14.72 -28.94 -4.19
CA LYS A 15 15.87 -29.34 -5.01
C LYS A 15 16.46 -28.18 -5.81
N GLU A 16 15.63 -27.34 -6.39
CA GLU A 16 16.05 -26.38 -7.41
C GLU A 16 16.06 -24.92 -6.93
N HIS A 17 15.36 -24.60 -5.81
CA HIS A 17 15.11 -23.21 -5.40
C HIS A 17 15.43 -22.94 -3.92
N MET A 18 16.47 -23.57 -3.38
CA MET A 18 16.84 -23.42 -1.96
C MET A 18 17.15 -21.96 -1.57
N ASP A 19 17.83 -21.20 -2.42
CA ASP A 19 18.13 -19.78 -2.18
C ASP A 19 16.84 -18.92 -2.11
N SER A 20 15.86 -19.23 -2.96
CA SER A 20 14.55 -18.56 -2.97
C SER A 20 13.77 -18.86 -1.68
N ILE A 21 13.83 -20.10 -1.19
CA ILE A 21 13.22 -20.50 0.08
C ILE A 21 13.83 -19.68 1.23
N ILE A 22 15.15 -19.65 1.33
CA ILE A 22 15.86 -18.90 2.38
C ILE A 22 15.52 -17.40 2.31
N ASN A 23 15.48 -16.81 1.12
CA ASN A 23 15.11 -15.41 0.93
C ASN A 23 13.66 -15.13 1.36
N ILE A 24 12.70 -15.99 1.00
CA ILE A 24 11.31 -15.86 1.47
C ILE A 24 11.30 -15.87 3.00
N ILE A 25 11.95 -16.86 3.62
CA ILE A 25 11.96 -17.01 5.07
C ILE A 25 12.58 -15.79 5.77
N HIS A 26 13.69 -15.25 5.26
CA HIS A 26 14.30 -14.03 5.82
C HIS A 26 13.40 -12.81 5.75
N LYS A 27 12.51 -12.72 4.75
CA LYS A 27 11.54 -11.62 4.63
C LYS A 27 10.43 -11.68 5.67
N PHE A 28 10.08 -12.89 6.14
CA PHE A 28 8.99 -13.12 7.07
C PHE A 28 9.44 -13.45 8.49
N THR A 29 10.74 -13.62 8.73
CA THR A 29 11.32 -13.92 10.04
C THR A 29 12.42 -12.93 10.43
N THR A 30 12.73 -12.87 11.72
CA THR A 30 13.88 -12.10 12.23
C THR A 30 15.16 -12.93 12.33
N GLU A 31 15.13 -14.20 11.90
CA GLU A 31 16.28 -15.10 11.98
C GLU A 31 17.32 -14.69 10.93
N LYS A 32 18.54 -14.40 11.39
CA LYS A 32 19.63 -13.90 10.53
C LYS A 32 20.52 -15.01 9.98
N ASN A 33 20.58 -16.15 10.68
CA ASN A 33 21.47 -17.26 10.35
C ASN A 33 20.62 -18.51 10.09
N ILE A 34 20.19 -18.71 8.85
CA ILE A 34 19.49 -19.92 8.42
C ILE A 34 20.49 -20.76 7.65
N SER A 35 20.90 -21.89 8.21
CA SER A 35 21.87 -22.79 7.55
C SER A 35 21.20 -23.79 6.62
N LYS A 36 19.97 -24.18 6.95
CA LYS A 36 19.14 -25.13 6.20
C LYS A 36 17.68 -24.75 6.34
N ALA A 37 16.95 -24.75 5.23
CA ALA A 37 15.50 -24.61 5.23
C ALA A 37 14.88 -25.59 4.25
N LEU A 38 13.76 -26.21 4.67
CA LEU A 38 13.00 -27.15 3.86
C LEU A 38 11.54 -26.77 3.86
N MET A 39 10.93 -26.73 2.69
CA MET A 39 9.49 -26.64 2.53
C MET A 39 8.89 -28.00 2.91
N THR A 40 8.07 -28.04 3.97
CA THR A 40 7.53 -29.28 4.53
C THR A 40 6.09 -29.56 4.09
N ASP A 41 5.30 -28.51 3.90
CA ASP A 41 3.90 -28.64 3.47
C ASP A 41 3.42 -27.35 2.78
N ILE A 42 2.26 -27.46 2.14
CA ILE A 42 1.56 -26.35 1.49
C ILE A 42 0.04 -26.57 1.48
N ASP A 43 -0.69 -25.51 1.78
CA ASP A 43 -2.16 -25.48 1.68
C ASP A 43 -2.63 -24.21 0.95
N SER A 44 -3.95 -24.01 0.87
CA SER A 44 -4.53 -22.82 0.22
C SER A 44 -4.21 -21.51 0.94
N THR A 45 -3.67 -21.56 2.16
CA THR A 45 -3.46 -20.41 3.04
C THR A 45 -1.98 -20.06 3.23
N GLY A 46 -1.03 -20.91 2.83
CA GLY A 46 0.38 -20.60 2.89
C GLY A 46 1.33 -21.79 2.74
N ILE A 47 2.60 -21.49 2.99
CA ILE A 47 3.73 -22.43 2.88
C ILE A 47 4.28 -22.72 4.26
N TYR A 48 4.58 -23.99 4.53
CA TYR A 48 5.20 -24.43 5.78
C TYR A 48 6.67 -24.74 5.53
N PHE A 49 7.54 -24.23 6.40
CA PHE A 49 8.97 -24.49 6.36
C PHE A 49 9.49 -25.02 7.69
N SER A 50 10.43 -25.95 7.61
CA SER A 50 11.34 -26.33 8.71
C SER A 50 12.67 -25.61 8.52
N ILE A 51 13.12 -24.92 9.57
CA ILE A 51 14.39 -24.19 9.64
C ILE A 51 15.33 -24.93 10.60
N ASP A 52 16.51 -25.27 10.11
CA ASP A 52 17.60 -25.96 10.83
C ASP A 52 17.16 -27.18 11.64
N ASP A 53 16.10 -27.87 11.17
CA ASP A 53 15.45 -29.02 11.82
C ASP A 53 14.97 -28.75 13.27
N LYS A 54 14.83 -27.47 13.65
CA LYS A 54 14.49 -27.03 15.02
C LYS A 54 13.21 -26.23 15.10
N LYS A 55 12.82 -25.58 14.01
CA LYS A 55 11.77 -24.56 14.02
C LYS A 55 10.88 -24.69 12.80
N ASN A 56 9.59 -24.86 13.04
CA ASN A 56 8.58 -24.80 12.00
C ASN A 56 8.00 -23.39 11.92
N ILE A 57 7.86 -22.88 10.71
CA ILE A 57 7.21 -21.61 10.45
C ILE A 57 6.18 -21.77 9.34
N LYS A 58 5.15 -20.93 9.38
CA LYS A 58 4.21 -20.77 8.28
C LYS A 58 4.41 -19.39 7.68
N VAL A 59 4.65 -19.34 6.37
CA VAL A 59 4.61 -18.10 5.59
C VAL A 59 3.23 -18.05 4.93
N PRO A 60 2.31 -17.17 5.38
CA PRO A 60 0.97 -17.11 4.82
C PRO A 60 0.98 -16.56 3.40
N PHE A 61 0.03 -17.03 2.58
CA PHE A 61 -0.29 -16.38 1.32
C PHE A 61 -1.07 -15.07 1.56
N PRO A 62 -1.03 -14.12 0.59
CA PRO A 62 -1.73 -12.86 0.74
C PRO A 62 -3.26 -12.98 0.89
N LYS A 63 -3.82 -14.03 0.29
CA LYS A 63 -5.22 -14.46 0.36
C LYS A 63 -5.24 -15.98 0.32
N GLU A 64 -6.42 -16.56 0.47
CA GLU A 64 -6.60 -17.96 0.11
C GLU A 64 -6.40 -18.15 -1.41
N VAL A 65 -5.57 -19.12 -1.78
CA VAL A 65 -5.12 -19.37 -3.15
C VAL A 65 -5.63 -20.74 -3.61
N PRO A 66 -6.35 -20.82 -4.75
CA PRO A 66 -6.72 -22.09 -5.36
C PRO A 66 -5.48 -22.94 -5.68
N VAL A 67 -5.59 -24.27 -5.58
CA VAL A 67 -4.45 -25.19 -5.71
C VAL A 67 -3.69 -25.00 -7.02
N GLU A 68 -4.40 -24.68 -8.11
CA GLU A 68 -3.86 -24.40 -9.43
C GLU A 68 -3.04 -23.10 -9.54
N GLU A 69 -3.28 -22.12 -8.66
CA GLU A 69 -2.58 -20.83 -8.65
C GLU A 69 -1.36 -20.82 -7.73
N ILE A 70 -1.27 -21.79 -6.80
CA ILE A 70 -0.20 -21.92 -5.82
C ILE A 70 1.20 -21.77 -6.43
N PRO A 71 1.58 -22.47 -7.53
CA PRO A 71 2.91 -22.31 -8.11
C PRO A 71 3.22 -20.87 -8.54
N LYS A 72 2.23 -20.18 -9.13
CA LYS A 72 2.40 -18.79 -9.56
C LYS A 72 2.61 -17.88 -8.36
N THR A 73 1.85 -18.06 -7.28
CA THR A 73 2.02 -17.30 -6.04
C THR A 73 3.39 -17.53 -5.41
N ILE A 74 3.89 -18.76 -5.36
CA ILE A 74 5.24 -19.05 -4.83
C ILE A 74 6.32 -18.36 -5.67
N ILE A 75 6.20 -18.39 -7.01
CA ILE A 75 7.15 -17.72 -7.90
C ILE A 75 7.13 -16.21 -7.66
N GLU A 76 5.95 -15.60 -7.52
CA GLU A 76 5.81 -14.19 -7.21
C GLU A 76 6.42 -13.82 -5.86
N MET A 77 6.17 -14.64 -4.82
CA MET A 77 6.79 -14.47 -3.50
C MET A 77 8.32 -14.60 -3.56
N SER A 78 8.84 -15.53 -4.35
CA SER A 78 10.29 -15.76 -4.54
C SER A 78 10.95 -14.59 -5.28
N LYS A 79 10.35 -14.10 -6.36
CA LYS A 79 10.81 -12.90 -7.09
C LYS A 79 10.83 -11.66 -6.21
N ASN A 80 9.87 -11.55 -5.29
CA ASN A 80 9.78 -10.46 -4.32
C ASN A 80 10.75 -10.61 -3.14
N ALA A 81 11.39 -11.77 -2.99
CA ALA A 81 12.33 -12.08 -1.91
C ALA A 81 13.80 -12.02 -2.37
N GLY A 82 14.09 -12.34 -3.64
CA GLY A 82 15.44 -12.28 -4.20
C GLY A 82 15.86 -10.89 -4.68
N LYS A 83 17.13 -10.53 -4.40
CA LYS A 83 17.92 -9.34 -4.82
C LYS A 83 17.20 -7.98 -4.79
N VAL A 84 17.76 -7.07 -3.98
CA VAL A 84 17.52 -5.62 -4.04
C VAL A 84 18.13 -5.08 -5.34
N GLU A 85 17.52 -5.38 -6.48
CA GLU A 85 17.66 -4.50 -7.63
C GLU A 85 17.03 -3.16 -7.26
N ASP A 86 17.67 -2.07 -7.68
CA ASP A 86 17.13 -0.73 -7.48
C ASP A 86 15.88 -0.53 -8.36
N LYS A 87 14.76 -1.08 -7.88
CA LYS A 87 13.44 -0.94 -8.48
C LYS A 87 12.77 0.37 -8.09
N SER A 88 13.53 1.35 -7.58
CA SER A 88 12.97 2.60 -7.10
C SER A 88 12.13 3.30 -8.16
N LYS A 89 12.60 3.30 -9.42
CA LYS A 89 11.85 3.87 -10.54
C LYS A 89 10.53 3.13 -10.80
N GLU A 90 10.57 1.80 -10.91
CA GLU A 90 9.37 0.98 -11.14
C GLU A 90 8.31 1.18 -10.05
N ILE A 91 8.73 1.28 -8.78
CA ILE A 91 7.78 1.48 -7.67
C ILE A 91 7.25 2.91 -7.64
N LEU A 92 8.03 3.91 -8.07
CA LEU A 92 7.54 5.28 -8.24
C LEU A 92 6.51 5.35 -9.37
N ASP A 93 6.76 4.70 -10.51
CA ASP A 93 5.82 4.63 -11.63
C ASP A 93 4.52 3.93 -11.18
N GLU A 94 4.61 2.81 -10.45
CA GLU A 94 3.43 2.12 -9.90
C GLU A 94 2.65 2.98 -8.89
N LEU A 95 3.34 3.77 -8.07
CA LEU A 95 2.71 4.70 -7.15
C LEU A 95 1.96 5.81 -7.90
N GLU A 96 2.55 6.36 -8.95
CA GLU A 96 1.91 7.37 -9.78
C GLU A 96 0.67 6.83 -10.49
N GLU A 97 0.75 5.63 -11.06
CA GLU A 97 -0.39 4.93 -11.66
C GLU A 97 -1.48 4.66 -10.61
N TYR A 98 -1.08 4.17 -9.44
CA TYR A 98 -2.01 3.90 -8.35
C TYR A 98 -2.76 5.16 -7.92
N ILE A 99 -2.07 6.27 -7.67
CA ILE A 99 -2.67 7.55 -7.31
C ILE A 99 -3.62 8.04 -8.42
N SER A 100 -3.20 7.92 -9.68
CA SER A 100 -3.98 8.38 -10.84
C SER A 100 -5.29 7.60 -11.04
N SER A 101 -5.40 6.38 -10.48
CA SER A 101 -6.62 5.57 -10.52
C SER A 101 -7.76 6.06 -9.61
N PHE A 102 -7.50 6.99 -8.69
CA PHE A 102 -8.50 7.51 -7.76
C PHE A 102 -9.10 8.81 -8.26
N SER A 103 -10.35 9.09 -7.85
CA SER A 103 -11.01 10.40 -8.01
C SER A 103 -11.27 11.14 -6.70
N SER A 104 -11.01 10.47 -5.57
CA SER A 104 -11.09 11.03 -4.22
C SER A 104 -9.96 10.49 -3.36
N LEU A 105 -9.69 11.18 -2.26
CA LEU A 105 -8.74 10.78 -1.24
C LEU A 105 -9.38 10.93 0.14
N THR A 106 -8.82 10.23 1.12
CA THR A 106 -9.19 10.39 2.54
C THR A 106 -8.24 11.36 3.23
N LEU A 107 -8.72 12.07 4.23
CA LEU A 107 -7.95 13.02 5.03
C LEU A 107 -8.12 12.73 6.52
N GLY A 108 -7.00 12.69 7.24
CA GLY A 108 -6.98 12.84 8.69
C GLY A 108 -6.54 14.26 9.05
N THR A 109 -7.48 15.09 9.49
CA THR A 109 -7.26 16.51 9.80
C THR A 109 -7.46 16.81 11.29
N LEU A 110 -6.89 17.90 11.79
CA LEU A 110 -6.99 18.31 13.19
C LEU A 110 -7.87 19.56 13.34
N SER A 111 -8.88 19.50 14.20
CA SER A 111 -9.73 20.64 14.52
C SER A 111 -9.05 21.65 15.44
N PRO A 112 -9.56 22.90 15.53
CA PRO A 112 -9.06 23.90 16.48
C PRO A 112 -9.06 23.41 17.94
N GLU A 113 -9.95 22.49 18.30
CA GLU A 113 -10.08 21.88 19.63
C GLU A 113 -9.20 20.63 19.80
N ASN A 114 -8.25 20.38 18.90
CA ASN A 114 -7.36 19.22 18.89
C ASN A 114 -8.09 17.88 18.75
N ARG A 115 -9.20 17.83 18.01
CA ARG A 115 -9.89 16.59 17.65
C ARG A 115 -9.52 16.17 16.23
N VAL A 116 -9.22 14.88 16.05
CA VAL A 116 -8.94 14.34 14.72
C VAL A 116 -10.26 14.04 14.01
N THR A 117 -10.41 14.52 12.78
CA THR A 117 -11.52 14.18 11.90
C THR A 117 -11.01 13.36 10.71
N LEU A 118 -11.70 12.26 10.41
CA LEU A 118 -11.48 11.43 9.23
C LEU A 118 -12.57 11.72 8.20
N THR A 119 -12.21 12.34 7.09
CA THR A 119 -13.13 12.68 6.00
C THR A 119 -12.56 12.22 4.66
N TYR A 120 -13.25 12.55 3.57
CA TYR A 120 -12.75 12.41 2.22
C TYR A 120 -13.03 13.69 1.41
N ALA A 121 -12.30 13.87 0.32
CA ALA A 121 -12.54 14.95 -0.63
C ALA A 121 -12.27 14.48 -2.07
N PRO A 122 -12.97 15.03 -3.08
CA PRO A 122 -12.58 14.85 -4.47
C PRO A 122 -11.17 15.42 -4.69
N PHE A 123 -10.40 14.83 -5.61
CA PHE A 123 -9.09 15.40 -5.97
C PHE A 123 -8.77 15.27 -7.47
N VAL A 124 -7.94 16.19 -7.94
CA VAL A 124 -7.27 16.15 -9.24
C VAL A 124 -5.78 16.42 -9.07
N LYS A 125 -4.99 15.97 -10.05
CA LYS A 125 -3.56 16.26 -10.17
C LYS A 125 -3.37 17.07 -11.44
N LYS A 126 -2.58 18.14 -11.36
CA LYS A 126 -2.11 18.93 -12.50
C LYS A 126 -0.60 19.10 -12.35
N ASP A 127 0.16 18.58 -13.31
CA ASP A 127 1.62 18.47 -13.23
C ASP A 127 2.05 17.74 -11.95
N ASN A 128 2.80 18.39 -11.06
CA ASN A 128 3.22 17.85 -9.76
C ASN A 128 2.33 18.28 -8.59
N ASP A 129 1.31 19.08 -8.86
CA ASP A 129 0.45 19.66 -7.83
C ASP A 129 -0.85 18.87 -7.70
N PHE A 130 -1.30 18.76 -6.45
CA PHE A 130 -2.55 18.10 -6.09
C PHE A 130 -3.56 19.14 -5.65
N TYR A 131 -4.83 18.94 -5.98
CA TYR A 131 -5.90 19.85 -5.62
C TYR A 131 -7.08 19.08 -5.08
N ILE A 132 -7.70 19.59 -4.02
CA ILE A 132 -9.00 19.15 -3.52
C ILE A 132 -10.02 20.27 -3.66
N LEU A 133 -11.29 19.90 -3.76
CA LEU A 133 -12.42 20.83 -3.80
C LEU A 133 -13.34 20.53 -2.61
N ILE A 134 -13.45 21.49 -1.68
CA ILE A 134 -14.11 21.29 -0.38
C ILE A 134 -15.05 22.44 -0.04
N SER A 135 -16.12 22.16 0.73
CA SER A 135 -17.08 23.18 1.22
C SER A 135 -16.70 23.69 2.60
N GLU A 136 -17.00 24.96 2.90
CA GLU A 136 -16.89 25.55 4.24
C GLU A 136 -17.73 24.84 5.29
N VAL A 137 -18.79 24.15 4.86
CA VAL A 137 -19.70 23.41 5.74
C VAL A 137 -19.07 22.13 6.29
N ALA A 138 -18.03 21.60 5.64
CA ALA A 138 -17.38 20.36 6.05
C ALA A 138 -16.30 20.62 7.12
N ASP A 139 -16.21 19.73 8.11
CA ASP A 139 -15.22 19.82 9.21
C ASP A 139 -13.78 20.04 8.71
N HIS A 140 -13.40 19.39 7.60
CA HIS A 140 -12.05 19.51 7.07
C HIS A 140 -11.71 20.92 6.58
N TYR A 141 -12.69 21.79 6.27
CA TYR A 141 -12.41 23.17 5.88
C TYR A 141 -11.77 23.96 7.01
N ILE A 142 -12.44 24.04 8.17
CA ILE A 142 -11.92 24.79 9.31
C ILE A 142 -10.65 24.14 9.85
N ASN A 143 -10.56 22.81 9.81
CA ASN A 143 -9.37 22.06 10.23
C ASN A 143 -8.16 22.43 9.36
N LEU A 144 -8.30 22.46 8.03
CA LEU A 144 -7.21 22.81 7.11
C LEU A 144 -6.87 24.30 7.12
N LYS A 145 -7.84 25.19 7.35
CA LYS A 145 -7.57 26.63 7.56
C LYS A 145 -6.74 26.87 8.81
N THR A 146 -7.03 26.13 9.89
CA THR A 146 -6.37 26.32 11.19
C THR A 146 -5.02 25.61 11.26
N ASN A 147 -4.92 24.43 10.67
CA ASN A 147 -3.74 23.56 10.73
C ASN A 147 -3.28 23.16 9.31
N PRO A 148 -2.83 24.13 8.48
CA PRO A 148 -2.57 23.91 7.06
C PRO A 148 -1.38 23.01 6.75
N ASP A 149 -0.57 22.64 7.74
CA ASP A 149 0.63 21.81 7.60
C ASP A 149 0.62 20.57 8.52
N ASN A 150 -0.52 20.28 9.16
CA ASN A 150 -0.67 19.17 10.10
C ASN A 150 -1.87 18.28 9.74
N PHE A 151 -1.74 17.55 8.64
CA PHE A 151 -2.69 16.51 8.24
C PHE A 151 -1.99 15.43 7.39
N GLU A 152 -2.63 14.26 7.30
CA GLU A 152 -2.20 13.16 6.43
C GLU A 152 -3.33 12.84 5.44
N ILE A 153 -2.98 12.67 4.16
CA ILE A 153 -3.91 12.15 3.15
C ILE A 153 -3.66 10.67 2.91
N MET A 154 -4.67 9.94 2.44
CA MET A 154 -4.52 8.56 2.04
C MET A 154 -5.37 8.21 0.82
N PHE A 155 -4.70 7.62 -0.16
CA PHE A 155 -5.30 6.84 -1.25
C PHE A 155 -5.41 5.40 -0.76
N LEU A 156 -6.63 4.86 -0.71
CA LEU A 156 -6.93 3.57 -0.12
C LEU A 156 -7.75 2.73 -1.09
N GLU A 157 -7.26 1.55 -1.42
CA GLU A 157 -7.94 0.62 -2.31
C GLU A 157 -9.34 0.26 -1.82
N ASP A 158 -10.31 0.20 -2.74
CA ASP A 158 -11.66 -0.26 -2.44
C ASP A 158 -11.62 -1.67 -1.84
N GLU A 159 -12.35 -1.90 -0.75
CA GLU A 159 -12.30 -3.18 -0.03
C GLU A 159 -12.71 -4.38 -0.89
N ASN A 160 -13.63 -4.18 -1.84
CA ASN A 160 -14.07 -5.23 -2.78
C ASN A 160 -13.07 -5.55 -3.90
N LYS A 161 -12.06 -4.70 -4.11
CA LYS A 161 -10.95 -4.93 -5.06
C LYS A 161 -9.71 -5.46 -4.35
N ALA A 162 -9.61 -5.23 -3.05
CA ALA A 162 -8.48 -5.66 -2.25
C ALA A 162 -8.36 -7.18 -2.19
N ILE A 163 -7.12 -7.65 -2.06
CA ILE A 163 -6.78 -9.06 -1.87
C ILE A 163 -7.48 -9.63 -0.62
N SER A 164 -7.54 -8.82 0.44
CA SER A 164 -8.14 -9.12 1.73
C SER A 164 -8.32 -7.81 2.52
N PRO A 165 -9.29 -7.71 3.44
CA PRO A 165 -9.40 -6.57 4.36
C PRO A 165 -8.11 -6.30 5.17
N LEU A 166 -7.25 -7.31 5.35
CA LEU A 166 -5.97 -7.16 6.04
C LEU A 166 -4.91 -6.43 5.20
N VAL A 167 -5.01 -6.45 3.87
CA VAL A 167 -4.01 -5.90 2.95
C VAL A 167 -4.70 -5.18 1.79
N ARG A 168 -5.28 -4.03 2.14
CA ARG A 168 -5.67 -3.02 1.17
C ARG A 168 -4.41 -2.24 0.76
N LYS A 169 -4.14 -2.18 -0.55
CA LYS A 169 -3.10 -1.31 -1.10
C LYS A 169 -3.42 0.13 -0.66
N ARG A 170 -2.40 0.88 -0.27
CA ARG A 170 -2.56 2.25 0.22
C ARG A 170 -1.31 3.10 0.03
N ALA A 171 -1.50 4.36 -0.30
CA ALA A 171 -0.47 5.39 -0.29
C ALA A 171 -0.90 6.51 0.65
N ARG A 172 -0.02 6.92 1.56
CA ARG A 172 -0.30 8.01 2.51
C ARG A 172 0.79 9.05 2.48
N PHE A 173 0.44 10.30 2.72
CA PHE A 173 1.39 11.41 2.70
C PHE A 173 1.05 12.43 3.78
N TYR A 174 2.03 12.78 4.60
CA TYR A 174 1.97 14.05 5.32
C TYR A 174 1.91 15.16 4.29
N SER A 175 1.11 16.18 4.55
CA SER A 175 0.81 17.18 3.56
C SER A 175 0.72 18.56 4.19
N LYS A 176 0.99 19.56 3.37
CA LYS A 176 0.61 20.95 3.63
C LYS A 176 -0.37 21.41 2.57
N CYS A 177 -1.16 22.44 2.86
CA CYS A 177 -2.13 22.99 1.95
C CYS A 177 -2.12 24.51 1.87
N GLU A 178 -2.60 25.01 0.75
CA GLU A 178 -2.84 26.42 0.47
C GLU A 178 -4.21 26.57 -0.16
N PHE A 179 -5.03 27.47 0.39
CA PHE A 179 -6.29 27.86 -0.24
C PHE A 179 -5.99 28.82 -1.38
N ILE A 180 -6.45 28.47 -2.57
CA ILE A 180 -6.22 29.28 -3.77
C ILE A 180 -7.53 29.85 -4.30
N GLU A 181 -7.43 30.93 -5.06
CA GLU A 181 -8.58 31.45 -5.78
C GLU A 181 -9.10 30.42 -6.78
N LYS A 182 -10.38 30.57 -7.17
CA LYS A 182 -10.99 29.72 -8.20
C LYS A 182 -10.16 29.78 -9.48
N ASN A 183 -9.83 28.62 -10.00
CA ASN A 183 -9.04 28.45 -11.21
C ASN A 183 -9.82 27.54 -12.16
N GLU A 184 -10.29 28.13 -13.27
CA GLU A 184 -11.17 27.45 -14.23
C GLU A 184 -10.52 26.19 -14.82
N GLU A 185 -9.22 26.22 -15.12
CA GLU A 185 -8.52 25.05 -15.66
C GLU A 185 -8.51 23.87 -14.67
N ILE A 186 -8.35 24.16 -13.37
CA ILE A 186 -8.40 23.13 -12.32
C ILE A 186 -9.83 22.62 -12.14
N LEU A 187 -10.82 23.52 -12.16
CA LEU A 187 -12.23 23.16 -12.04
C LEU A 187 -12.70 22.29 -13.22
N ASP A 188 -12.19 22.55 -14.43
CA ASP A 188 -12.45 21.72 -15.61
C ASP A 188 -11.86 20.32 -15.45
N LEU A 189 -10.69 20.15 -14.80
CA LEU A 189 -10.17 18.83 -14.45
C LEU A 189 -11.11 18.08 -13.50
N PHE A 190 -11.67 18.76 -12.50
CA PHE A 190 -12.64 18.15 -11.59
C PHE A 190 -13.90 17.72 -12.35
N GLU A 191 -14.42 18.59 -13.21
CA GLU A 191 -15.61 18.31 -14.02
C GLU A 191 -15.39 17.14 -14.98
N ASN A 192 -14.25 17.08 -15.66
CA ASN A 192 -13.91 15.95 -16.53
C ASN A 192 -13.80 14.63 -15.77
N LYS A 193 -13.31 14.68 -14.52
CA LYS A 193 -13.06 13.48 -13.71
C LYS A 193 -14.28 12.97 -12.96
N LEU A 194 -15.16 13.87 -12.50
CA LEU A 194 -16.30 13.56 -11.62
C LEU A 194 -17.66 13.76 -12.31
N GLY A 195 -17.66 14.33 -13.51
CA GLY A 195 -18.86 14.56 -14.30
C GLY A 195 -19.67 15.79 -13.85
N PRO A 196 -20.93 15.88 -14.28
CA PRO A 196 -21.70 17.13 -14.28
C PRO A 196 -22.04 17.69 -12.90
N HIS A 197 -21.90 16.90 -11.82
CA HIS A 197 -22.15 17.38 -10.45
C HIS A 197 -21.20 18.51 -10.04
N VAL A 198 -19.99 18.56 -10.61
CA VAL A 198 -19.04 19.66 -10.37
C VAL A 198 -19.55 20.99 -10.93
N LYS A 199 -20.40 20.99 -11.98
CA LYS A 199 -20.99 22.22 -12.53
C LYS A 199 -21.82 22.99 -11.52
N SER A 200 -22.52 22.28 -10.65
CA SER A 200 -23.31 22.91 -9.57
C SER A 200 -22.40 23.46 -8.49
N VAL A 201 -21.34 22.74 -8.15
CA VAL A 201 -20.41 23.05 -7.06
C VAL A 201 -19.46 24.20 -7.41
N ARG A 202 -18.98 24.30 -8.67
CA ARG A 202 -18.00 25.32 -9.08
C ARG A 202 -18.51 26.76 -8.92
N ASN A 203 -19.82 26.97 -8.99
CA ASN A 203 -20.47 28.28 -8.84
C ASN A 203 -20.79 28.63 -7.39
N MET A 204 -20.68 27.69 -6.44
CA MET A 204 -20.94 27.92 -5.03
C MET A 204 -19.76 28.67 -4.40
N GLU A 205 -20.03 29.74 -3.65
CA GLU A 205 -19.01 30.57 -3.01
C GLU A 205 -18.35 29.89 -1.80
N ASP A 206 -19.07 28.97 -1.16
CA ASP A 206 -18.58 28.19 -0.02
C ASP A 206 -17.69 27.01 -0.45
N PHE A 207 -17.46 26.80 -1.75
CA PHE A 207 -16.54 25.78 -2.24
C PHE A 207 -15.18 26.36 -2.64
N HIS A 208 -14.14 25.77 -2.08
CA HIS A 208 -12.76 26.25 -2.18
C HIS A 208 -11.86 25.23 -2.87
N LEU A 209 -11.02 25.73 -3.76
CA LEU A 209 -9.86 24.98 -4.24
C LEU A 209 -8.76 25.05 -3.21
N VAL A 210 -8.22 23.90 -2.87
CA VAL A 210 -7.10 23.79 -1.94
C VAL A 210 -5.99 23.01 -2.63
N LYS A 211 -4.86 23.69 -2.85
CA LYS A 211 -3.63 23.08 -3.34
C LYS A 211 -2.98 22.30 -2.22
N LEU A 212 -2.60 21.05 -2.49
CA LEU A 212 -1.88 20.18 -1.57
C LEU A 212 -0.44 20.02 -2.06
N THR A 213 0.53 20.16 -1.14
CA THR A 213 1.90 19.72 -1.36
C THR A 213 2.15 18.47 -0.53
N LEU A 214 2.46 17.38 -1.22
CA LEU A 214 2.81 16.12 -0.57
C LEU A 214 4.23 16.21 -0.01
N LEU A 215 4.40 15.76 1.23
CA LEU A 215 5.68 15.68 1.92
C LEU A 215 6.14 14.21 1.94
N ASN A 216 6.63 13.76 3.09
CA ASN A 216 7.01 12.37 3.29
C ASN A 216 5.78 11.47 3.25
N GLY A 217 5.95 10.29 2.66
CA GLY A 217 4.85 9.36 2.45
C GLY A 217 5.21 7.91 2.70
N ARG A 218 4.19 7.07 2.62
CA ARG A 218 4.31 5.63 2.75
C ARG A 218 3.41 4.93 1.75
N PHE A 219 3.99 4.01 0.98
CA PHE A 219 3.26 3.16 0.04
C PHE A 219 3.31 1.71 0.49
N VAL A 220 2.15 1.07 0.61
CA VAL A 220 2.03 -0.35 0.95
C VAL A 220 1.21 -1.02 -0.14
N LYS A 221 1.83 -1.96 -0.86
CA LYS A 221 1.19 -2.71 -1.96
C LYS A 221 0.94 -4.19 -1.66
N GLY A 222 1.47 -4.68 -0.54
CA GLY A 222 1.35 -6.09 -0.17
C GLY A 222 2.10 -6.44 1.11
N PHE A 223 2.04 -7.71 1.51
CA PHE A 223 2.81 -8.22 2.65
C PHE A 223 4.32 -8.05 2.43
N GLY A 224 4.99 -7.41 3.40
CA GLY A 224 6.43 -7.11 3.32
C GLY A 224 6.82 -6.16 2.18
N GLN A 225 5.85 -5.47 1.58
CA GLN A 225 6.03 -4.51 0.48
C GLN A 225 5.56 -3.14 0.95
N ALA A 226 6.25 -2.61 1.95
CA ALA A 226 6.08 -1.25 2.45
C ALA A 226 7.29 -0.40 2.05
N TYR A 227 7.03 0.79 1.54
CA TYR A 227 8.03 1.71 1.03
C TYR A 227 7.84 3.07 1.69
N LEU A 228 8.94 3.66 2.14
CA LEU A 228 9.01 5.02 2.64
C LEU A 228 9.33 5.95 1.47
N ILE A 229 8.66 7.09 1.39
CA ILE A 229 8.83 8.09 0.33
C ILE A 229 9.35 9.36 0.99
N GLU A 230 10.58 9.77 0.65
CA GLU A 230 11.22 10.97 1.22
C GLU A 230 12.06 11.64 0.14
N ASN A 231 11.90 12.96 -0.05
CA ASN A 231 12.70 13.74 -1.01
C ASN A 231 12.74 13.13 -2.43
N ASN A 232 11.59 12.70 -2.95
CA ASN A 232 11.44 11.98 -4.24
C ASN A 232 12.25 10.67 -4.35
N LYS A 233 12.70 10.12 -3.22
CA LYS A 233 13.31 8.80 -3.15
C LYS A 233 12.34 7.83 -2.51
N ILE A 234 12.40 6.58 -2.96
CA ILE A 234 11.63 5.50 -2.39
C ILE A 234 12.58 4.50 -1.74
N ILE A 235 12.28 4.13 -0.50
CA ILE A 235 13.13 3.28 0.34
C ILE A 235 12.29 2.08 0.75
N HIS A 236 12.68 0.89 0.28
CA HIS A 236 11.99 -0.34 0.67
C HIS A 236 12.25 -0.63 2.15
N MET A 237 11.18 -0.80 2.92
CA MET A 237 11.26 -1.13 4.34
C MET A 237 11.40 -2.64 4.52
N THR A 238 12.59 -3.18 4.24
CA THR A 238 12.95 -4.54 4.65
C THR A 238 13.41 -4.54 6.10
N GLY A 239 13.08 -5.60 6.85
CA GLY A 239 13.92 -6.10 7.94
C GLY A 239 14.34 -5.13 9.06
N THR A 240 13.67 -3.99 9.28
CA THR A 240 13.86 -3.26 10.53
C THR A 240 13.51 -4.23 11.66
N ASN A 241 14.28 -4.27 12.76
CA ASN A 241 14.07 -5.09 13.97
C ASN A 241 12.67 -4.92 14.65
N LYS A 242 11.69 -4.35 13.94
CA LYS A 242 10.30 -4.07 14.31
C LYS A 242 9.29 -4.74 13.36
N GLY A 243 9.67 -5.82 12.66
CA GLY A 243 8.72 -6.68 11.93
C GLY A 243 7.74 -7.40 12.86
N HIS A 244 6.74 -8.09 12.30
CA HIS A 244 5.77 -8.86 13.09
C HIS A 244 6.48 -9.84 14.03
N LYS A 245 6.11 -9.83 15.32
CA LYS A 245 6.54 -10.84 16.29
C LYS A 245 5.64 -12.06 16.14
N TRP A 246 6.15 -13.12 15.57
CA TRP A 246 5.43 -14.39 15.45
C TRP A 246 5.48 -15.13 16.79
N ASN A 247 4.31 -15.42 17.37
CA ASN A 247 4.22 -16.36 18.49
C ASN A 247 4.15 -17.78 17.94
N LEU A 248 5.28 -18.46 17.96
CA LEU A 248 5.50 -19.77 17.34
C LEU A 248 5.01 -20.95 18.20
N LYS A 249 4.28 -20.68 19.30
CA LYS A 249 3.81 -21.70 20.24
C LYS A 249 2.37 -22.17 19.99
N GLY A 250 1.75 -21.84 18.86
CA GLY A 250 0.34 -22.12 18.61
C GLY A 250 0.00 -22.59 17.20
N ILE A 251 0.96 -23.18 16.48
CA ILE A 251 0.72 -23.89 15.21
C ILE A 251 1.13 -25.35 15.42
#